data_AF-T1G1L4-F1
#
_entry.id   AF-T1G1L4-F1
#
_cell.length_a   1.000
_cell.length_b   1.000
_cell.length_c   1.000
_cell.angle_alpha   90.00
_cell.angle_beta   90.00
_cell.angle_gamma   90.00
#
_symmetry.space_group_name_H-M   'P 1'
#
loop_
_entity.id
_entity.type
_entity.pdbx_description
1 polymer ?
#
loop_
_entity_poly.entity_id
_entity_poly.type
_entity_poly.pdbx_seq_one_letter_code
_entity_poly.pdbx_strand_id
1 'polypeptide(L)'
;KIRQSQKLNEHWVKMKNIFYLQPYNEIRSYFGEQFTFYFAWMGLYTASLFAAALAGLACFIYGLASFATIDDNVKEICDETKAPGNYTMCPKCDFRCNYTKLSGSCNNAKFSRVFDNEATLACAIFICVWAICFMELWKRRQLALQHEWNVTNFEADELSMVVIAIFAVLVYRLALAHKTRTSYEDSFIFKIVVFQCINNYGSIIYIAFFKGSFVDRPGFDKLYMFSKYRQDECEDTGCFSELTIQLIVVMIGKQFLNALIEMLAPLVVAIIIIIIIIIIIIIIIIIIVVVWERDLDLECHPPISMFGEYLEMVIQYGFVTLFVVAFPLAPLFAFLNNIIEIRLDAYKMVKLFRRCAALKAQDIGAWEISLQMISYMAVISNAFIIAWTSDFIPKAVYKWNADTRSLSGYMNWTLAPFNVSEFKANQRPDVSIYPEAANVTQCMYELIMFVY
;
A
#
# COMPACT_ATOMS: atom_id res chain seq x y z
N LYS A 1 18.77 -7.52 -34.67
CA LYS A 1 18.60 -6.53 -33.57
C LYS A 1 17.53 -5.49 -33.89
N ILE A 2 17.69 -4.60 -34.88
CA ILE A 2 16.63 -3.62 -35.26
C ILE A 2 15.30 -4.32 -35.61
N ARG A 3 15.35 -5.38 -36.44
CA ARG A 3 14.17 -6.20 -36.75
C ARG A 3 13.52 -6.85 -35.53
N GLN A 4 14.28 -7.21 -34.49
CA GLN A 4 13.74 -7.82 -33.27
C GLN A 4 13.04 -6.77 -32.39
N SER A 5 13.60 -5.57 -32.28
CA SER A 5 12.95 -4.43 -31.61
C SER A 5 11.63 -4.05 -32.30
N GLN A 6 11.63 -3.99 -33.64
CA GLN A 6 10.40 -3.75 -34.41
C GLN A 6 9.36 -4.85 -34.19
N LYS A 7 9.77 -6.12 -34.17
CA LYS A 7 8.86 -7.25 -33.88
C LYS A 7 8.25 -7.16 -32.48
N LEU A 8 9.06 -6.91 -31.45
CA LEU A 8 8.58 -6.69 -30.08
C LEU A 8 7.64 -5.49 -30.00
N ASN A 9 7.96 -4.42 -30.73
CA ASN A 9 7.13 -3.23 -30.78
C ASN A 9 5.74 -3.52 -31.37
N GLU A 10 5.67 -4.32 -32.43
CA GLU A 10 4.41 -4.64 -33.10
C GLU A 10 3.55 -5.66 -32.38
N HIS A 11 4.17 -6.66 -31.76
CA HIS A 11 3.46 -7.78 -31.14
C HIS A 11 3.25 -7.63 -29.64
N TRP A 12 4.10 -6.88 -28.92
CA TRP A 12 4.06 -6.82 -27.46
C TRP A 12 3.85 -5.41 -26.90
N VAL A 13 4.59 -4.42 -27.38
CA VAL A 13 4.61 -3.07 -26.78
C VAL A 13 3.34 -2.25 -27.02
N LYS A 14 2.74 -2.36 -28.21
CA LYS A 14 1.55 -1.56 -28.56
C LYS A 14 0.40 -1.83 -27.59
N MET A 15 -0.23 -0.77 -27.09
CA MET A 15 -1.42 -0.84 -26.23
C MET A 15 -2.59 -1.63 -26.84
N LYS A 16 -2.67 -1.69 -28.18
CA LYS A 16 -3.64 -2.55 -28.88
C LYS A 16 -3.53 -4.04 -28.48
N ASN A 17 -2.34 -4.48 -28.06
CA ASN A 17 -2.06 -5.87 -27.76
C ASN A 17 -2.13 -6.18 -26.26
N ILE A 18 -2.83 -5.36 -25.47
CA ILE A 18 -2.88 -5.46 -24.01
C ILE A 18 -3.32 -6.84 -23.49
N PHE A 19 -4.22 -7.52 -24.21
CA PHE A 19 -4.74 -8.84 -23.87
C PHE A 19 -3.91 -10.01 -24.43
N TYR A 20 -2.86 -9.76 -25.22
CA TYR A 20 -2.02 -10.83 -25.74
C TYR A 20 -0.97 -11.26 -24.71
N LEU A 21 -0.68 -12.56 -24.67
CA LEU A 21 0.35 -13.15 -23.82
C LEU A 21 1.73 -12.55 -24.11
N GLN A 22 2.57 -12.51 -23.07
CA GLN A 22 3.91 -11.94 -23.14
C GLN A 22 4.89 -12.92 -23.81
N PRO A 23 5.69 -12.50 -24.82
CA PRO A 23 6.63 -13.38 -25.50
C PRO A 23 7.99 -13.46 -24.76
N TYR A 24 8.06 -14.23 -23.67
CA TYR A 24 9.25 -14.32 -22.81
C TYR A 24 10.56 -14.64 -23.57
N ASN A 25 10.53 -15.56 -24.52
CA ASN A 25 11.72 -15.96 -25.28
C ASN A 25 12.26 -14.83 -26.17
N GLU A 26 11.37 -14.00 -26.74
CA GLU A 26 11.77 -12.87 -27.57
C GLU A 26 12.36 -11.74 -26.71
N ILE A 27 11.73 -11.47 -25.57
CA ILE A 27 12.21 -10.50 -24.56
C ILE A 27 13.60 -10.91 -24.09
N ARG A 28 13.79 -12.19 -23.71
CA ARG A 28 15.08 -12.73 -23.29
C ARG A 28 16.16 -12.57 -24.35
N SER A 29 15.87 -12.94 -25.59
CA SER A 29 16.83 -12.82 -26.69
C SER A 29 17.26 -11.36 -26.96
N TYR A 30 16.41 -10.40 -26.60
CA TYR A 30 16.63 -8.98 -26.85
C TYR A 30 17.25 -8.25 -25.65
N PHE A 31 16.73 -8.41 -24.43
CA PHE A 31 17.16 -7.69 -23.22
C PHE A 31 18.01 -8.52 -22.26
N GLY A 32 17.94 -9.85 -22.29
CA GLY A 32 18.61 -10.74 -21.35
C GLY A 32 17.68 -11.28 -20.26
N GLU A 33 18.21 -12.18 -19.43
CA GLU A 33 17.46 -12.91 -18.42
C GLU A 33 16.94 -12.01 -17.29
N GLN A 34 17.72 -11.05 -16.80
CA GLN A 34 17.31 -10.16 -15.70
C GLN A 34 15.99 -9.41 -15.98
N PHE A 35 15.87 -8.83 -17.18
CA PHE A 35 14.63 -8.17 -17.63
C PHE A 35 13.49 -9.17 -17.83
N THR A 36 13.81 -10.38 -18.30
CA THR A 36 12.78 -11.38 -18.57
C THR A 36 12.19 -11.93 -17.27
N PHE A 37 13.00 -12.09 -16.22
CA PHE A 37 12.51 -12.46 -14.88
C PHE A 37 11.55 -11.42 -14.30
N TYR A 38 11.81 -10.12 -14.52
CA TYR A 38 10.88 -9.05 -14.13
C TYR A 38 9.51 -9.20 -14.79
N PHE A 39 9.47 -9.29 -16.12
CA PHE A 39 8.20 -9.45 -16.85
C PHE A 39 7.52 -10.80 -16.59
N ALA A 40 8.30 -11.86 -16.34
CA ALA A 40 7.76 -13.16 -15.93
C ALA A 40 7.08 -13.08 -14.56
N TRP A 41 7.73 -12.41 -13.58
CA TRP A 41 7.17 -12.16 -12.26
C TRP A 41 5.91 -11.31 -12.35
N MET A 42 5.98 -10.18 -13.05
CA MET A 42 4.88 -9.23 -13.21
C MET A 42 3.69 -9.86 -13.93
N GLY A 43 3.94 -10.72 -14.92
CA GLY A 43 2.91 -11.49 -15.61
C GLY A 43 2.21 -12.49 -14.69
N LEU A 44 2.97 -13.26 -13.88
CA LEU A 44 2.39 -14.18 -12.91
C LEU A 44 1.61 -13.42 -11.83
N TYR A 45 2.18 -12.33 -11.33
CA TYR A 45 1.57 -11.47 -10.32
C TYR A 45 0.22 -10.94 -10.80
N THR A 46 0.17 -10.36 -12.00
CA THR A 46 -1.07 -9.86 -12.62
C THR A 46 -2.10 -10.98 -12.85
N ALA A 47 -1.67 -12.15 -13.31
CA ALA A 47 -2.57 -13.29 -13.49
C ALA A 47 -3.15 -13.77 -12.14
N SER A 48 -2.34 -13.84 -11.09
CA SER A 48 -2.77 -14.23 -9.75
C SER A 48 -3.68 -13.19 -9.08
N LEU A 49 -3.45 -11.90 -9.35
CA LEU A 49 -4.26 -10.77 -8.85
C LEU A 49 -5.70 -10.84 -9.36
N PHE A 50 -5.97 -11.47 -10.50
CA PHE A 50 -7.32 -11.63 -11.01
C PHE A 50 -8.23 -12.36 -9.99
N ALA A 51 -7.73 -13.43 -9.36
CA ALA A 51 -8.48 -14.15 -8.33
C ALA A 51 -8.70 -13.30 -7.06
N ALA A 52 -7.67 -12.55 -6.65
CA ALA A 52 -7.75 -11.62 -5.53
C ALA A 52 -8.73 -10.46 -5.79
N ALA A 53 -8.73 -9.92 -7.00
CA ALA A 53 -9.63 -8.86 -7.44
C ALA A 53 -11.09 -9.32 -7.44
N LEU A 54 -11.35 -10.55 -7.90
CA LEU A 54 -12.70 -11.12 -7.88
C LEU A 54 -13.22 -11.30 -6.45
N ALA A 55 -12.38 -11.83 -5.55
CA ALA A 55 -12.74 -11.99 -4.13
C ALA A 55 -13.00 -10.63 -3.45
N GLY A 56 -12.11 -9.65 -3.68
CA GLY A 56 -12.26 -8.28 -3.17
C GLY A 56 -13.51 -7.58 -3.69
N LEU A 57 -13.82 -7.72 -4.98
CA LEU A 57 -15.02 -7.17 -5.59
C LEU A 57 -16.29 -7.83 -5.04
N ALA A 58 -16.29 -9.16 -4.87
CA ALA A 58 -17.42 -9.88 -4.27
C ALA A 58 -17.68 -9.41 -2.83
N CYS A 59 -16.62 -9.23 -2.04
CA CYS A 59 -16.68 -8.70 -0.68
C CYS A 59 -17.28 -7.27 -0.65
N PHE A 60 -16.88 -6.42 -1.58
CA PHE A 60 -17.41 -5.05 -1.69
C PHE A 60 -18.87 -5.02 -2.13
N ILE A 61 -19.26 -5.85 -3.11
CA ILE A 61 -20.65 -6.00 -3.55
C ILE A 61 -21.52 -6.51 -2.40
N TYR A 62 -21.02 -7.45 -1.59
CA TYR A 62 -21.72 -7.87 -0.37
C TYR A 62 -21.90 -6.71 0.62
N GLY A 63 -20.86 -5.89 0.84
CA GLY A 63 -20.96 -4.68 1.66
C GLY A 63 -22.03 -3.70 1.18
N LEU A 64 -22.10 -3.45 -0.13
CA LEU A 64 -23.13 -2.61 -0.75
C LEU A 64 -24.53 -3.23 -0.70
N ALA A 65 -24.66 -4.54 -0.91
CA ALA A 65 -25.95 -5.23 -0.82
C ALA A 65 -26.46 -5.24 0.64
N SER A 66 -25.56 -5.47 1.58
CA SER A 66 -25.84 -5.43 3.03
C SER A 66 -26.18 -4.03 3.53
N PHE A 67 -25.82 -2.97 2.79
CA PHE A 67 -26.24 -1.60 3.11
C PHE A 67 -27.76 -1.42 2.99
N ALA A 68 -28.42 -2.13 2.07
CA ALA A 68 -29.87 -2.07 1.89
C ALA A 68 -30.63 -2.71 3.07
N THR A 69 -30.05 -3.73 3.70
CA THR A 69 -30.51 -4.29 4.97
C THR A 69 -29.88 -3.50 6.10
N ILE A 70 -30.35 -2.27 6.32
CA ILE A 70 -29.74 -1.36 7.30
C ILE A 70 -29.70 -2.05 8.68
N ASP A 71 -28.49 -2.32 9.19
CA ASP A 71 -28.27 -2.80 10.56
C ASP A 71 -28.82 -1.80 11.58
N ASP A 72 -29.29 -2.32 12.70
CA ASP A 72 -29.88 -1.52 13.78
C ASP A 72 -28.90 -0.48 14.35
N ASN A 73 -27.58 -0.76 14.36
CA ASN A 73 -26.57 0.14 14.90
C ASN A 73 -26.36 1.43 14.07
N VAL A 74 -26.30 1.35 12.74
CA VAL A 74 -26.14 2.54 11.88
C VAL A 74 -27.42 3.38 11.89
N LYS A 75 -28.60 2.72 11.97
CA LYS A 75 -29.88 3.41 12.21
C LYS A 75 -29.87 4.22 13.50
N GLU A 76 -29.38 3.64 14.58
CA GLU A 76 -29.30 4.28 15.89
C GLU A 76 -28.39 5.52 15.89
N ILE A 77 -27.28 5.48 15.16
CA ILE A 77 -26.38 6.64 15.00
C ILE A 77 -27.06 7.76 14.21
N CYS A 78 -27.78 7.41 13.13
CA CYS A 78 -28.37 8.36 12.21
C CYS A 78 -29.74 8.92 12.65
N ASP A 79 -30.37 8.38 13.71
CA ASP A 79 -31.64 8.91 14.24
C ASP A 79 -31.39 10.13 15.13
N GLU A 80 -31.67 11.32 14.60
CA GLU A 80 -31.50 12.58 15.33
C GLU A 80 -32.53 12.79 16.44
N THR A 81 -33.66 12.09 16.38
CA THR A 81 -34.81 12.32 17.27
C THR A 81 -34.75 11.47 18.53
N LYS A 82 -34.09 10.32 18.47
CA LYS A 82 -33.96 9.38 19.57
C LYS A 82 -32.53 9.31 20.06
N ALA A 83 -32.37 8.96 21.34
CA ALA A 83 -31.11 8.42 21.82
C ALA A 83 -30.88 7.06 21.12
N PRO A 84 -29.66 6.76 20.62
CA PRO A 84 -28.38 7.40 20.93
C PRO A 84 -27.92 8.50 19.94
N GLY A 85 -28.54 8.68 18.77
CA GLY A 85 -28.09 9.68 17.78
C GLY A 85 -28.14 11.14 18.25
N ASN A 86 -29.07 11.48 19.15
CA ASN A 86 -29.14 12.80 19.81
C ASN A 86 -28.15 12.95 21.01
N TYR A 87 -27.30 11.96 21.30
CA TYR A 87 -26.29 12.10 22.35
C TYR A 87 -25.25 13.16 21.99
N THR A 88 -24.89 13.95 23.00
CA THR A 88 -23.87 15.00 22.91
C THR A 88 -22.51 14.37 23.23
N MET A 89 -21.59 14.38 22.27
CA MET A 89 -20.25 13.81 22.39
C MET A 89 -19.29 14.82 23.02
N CYS A 90 -18.33 14.33 23.80
CA CYS A 90 -17.31 15.16 24.42
C CYS A 90 -16.33 15.73 23.36
N PRO A 91 -15.80 16.95 23.58
CA PRO A 91 -14.91 17.59 22.62
C PRO A 91 -13.53 16.92 22.54
N LYS A 92 -13.06 16.74 21.31
CA LYS A 92 -11.79 16.06 21.01
C LYS A 92 -10.56 16.96 20.97
N CYS A 93 -10.75 18.28 21.07
CA CYS A 93 -9.65 19.23 21.15
C CYS A 93 -9.70 20.09 22.41
N ASP A 94 -8.54 20.62 22.82
CA ASP A 94 -8.41 21.41 24.06
C ASP A 94 -8.86 22.87 23.86
N PHE A 95 -8.70 23.42 22.65
CA PHE A 95 -9.04 24.81 22.34
C PHE A 95 -9.96 24.90 21.13
N ARG A 96 -11.04 25.69 21.22
CA ARG A 96 -11.97 25.99 20.12
C ARG A 96 -12.70 24.78 19.52
N CYS A 97 -13.05 23.78 20.33
CA CYS A 97 -14.04 22.77 19.96
C CYS A 97 -15.33 22.95 20.75
N ASN A 98 -16.46 22.80 20.06
CA ASN A 98 -17.77 22.66 20.69
C ASN A 98 -18.11 21.17 20.89
N TYR A 99 -19.14 20.91 21.69
CA TYR A 99 -19.79 19.61 21.69
C TYR A 99 -20.45 19.33 20.34
N THR A 100 -20.36 18.08 19.90
CA THR A 100 -20.98 17.60 18.67
C THR A 100 -22.07 16.58 18.98
N LYS A 101 -23.08 16.45 18.12
CA LYS A 101 -24.04 15.36 18.21
C LYS A 101 -23.51 14.12 17.50
N LEU A 102 -23.82 12.94 18.02
CA LEU A 102 -23.42 11.67 17.40
C LEU A 102 -23.97 11.51 15.97
N SER A 103 -25.17 12.03 15.69
CA SER A 103 -25.78 12.00 14.35
C SER A 103 -24.96 12.71 13.26
N GLY A 104 -24.10 13.67 13.64
CA GLY A 104 -23.19 14.35 12.71
C GLY A 104 -22.22 13.38 12.00
N SER A 105 -21.89 12.27 12.66
CA SER A 105 -20.95 11.24 12.16
C SER A 105 -21.65 10.13 11.36
N CYS A 106 -22.95 10.28 11.05
CA CYS A 106 -23.76 9.27 10.35
C CYS A 106 -23.20 8.88 8.97
N ASN A 107 -22.67 9.82 8.20
CA ASN A 107 -22.09 9.52 6.87
C ASN A 107 -20.85 8.62 6.99
N ASN A 108 -20.03 8.85 8.03
CA ASN A 108 -18.81 8.08 8.27
C ASN A 108 -19.13 6.69 8.82
N ALA A 109 -20.16 6.55 9.65
CA ALA A 109 -20.70 5.24 10.04
C ALA A 109 -21.20 4.43 8.83
N LYS A 110 -21.96 5.07 7.93
CA LYS A 110 -22.45 4.45 6.68
C LYS A 110 -21.31 3.99 5.79
N PHE A 111 -20.30 4.85 5.61
CA PHE A 111 -19.12 4.55 4.82
C PHE A 111 -18.32 3.38 5.42
N SER A 112 -18.02 3.45 6.72
CA SER A 112 -17.29 2.41 7.45
C SER A 112 -17.98 1.06 7.31
N ARG A 113 -19.32 0.98 7.44
CA ARG A 113 -20.08 -0.27 7.34
C ARG A 113 -19.97 -1.01 5.99
N VAL A 114 -19.73 -0.28 4.89
CA VAL A 114 -19.53 -0.90 3.57
C VAL A 114 -18.23 -1.71 3.56
N PHE A 115 -17.18 -1.19 4.21
CA PHE A 115 -15.85 -1.78 4.23
C PHE A 115 -15.55 -2.61 5.48
N ASP A 116 -16.25 -2.40 6.60
CA ASP A 116 -16.16 -3.17 7.83
C ASP A 116 -17.42 -4.04 7.95
N ASN A 117 -17.36 -5.23 7.35
CA ASN A 117 -18.48 -6.15 7.26
C ASN A 117 -18.02 -7.60 7.48
N GLU A 118 -18.94 -8.52 7.78
CA GLU A 118 -18.56 -9.91 8.10
C GLU A 118 -17.83 -10.63 6.94
N ALA A 119 -18.04 -10.22 5.68
CA ALA A 119 -17.33 -10.79 4.54
C ALA A 119 -15.88 -10.28 4.41
N THR A 120 -15.51 -9.15 5.01
CA THR A 120 -14.14 -8.63 4.94
C THR A 120 -13.15 -9.50 5.71
N LEU A 121 -13.62 -10.13 6.80
CA LEU A 121 -12.88 -11.17 7.51
C LEU A 121 -12.55 -12.35 6.59
N ALA A 122 -13.55 -12.86 5.87
CA ALA A 122 -13.36 -13.97 4.93
C ALA A 122 -12.41 -13.57 3.78
N CYS A 123 -12.53 -12.33 3.30
CA CYS A 123 -11.62 -11.77 2.29
C CYS A 123 -10.18 -11.68 2.80
N ALA A 124 -9.96 -11.23 4.04
CA ALA A 124 -8.64 -11.13 4.64
C ALA A 124 -7.95 -12.49 4.79
N ILE A 125 -8.69 -13.51 5.24
CA ILE A 125 -8.19 -14.90 5.31
C ILE A 125 -7.82 -15.39 3.91
N PHE A 126 -8.71 -15.18 2.92
CA PHE A 126 -8.46 -15.56 1.53
C PHE A 126 -7.18 -14.89 0.99
N ILE A 127 -6.99 -13.60 1.22
CA ILE A 127 -5.83 -12.85 0.72
C ILE A 127 -4.52 -13.28 1.40
N CYS A 128 -4.55 -13.58 2.70
CA CYS A 128 -3.39 -14.13 3.40
C CYS A 128 -2.96 -15.48 2.82
N VAL A 129 -3.93 -16.38 2.58
CA VAL A 129 -3.66 -17.69 1.93
C VAL A 129 -3.19 -17.48 0.49
N TRP A 130 -3.85 -16.61 -0.26
CA TRP A 130 -3.49 -16.27 -1.63
C TRP A 130 -2.05 -15.74 -1.73
N ALA A 131 -1.63 -14.86 -0.80
CA ALA A 131 -0.29 -14.28 -0.79
C ALA A 131 0.80 -15.36 -0.63
N ILE A 132 0.60 -16.31 0.29
CA ILE A 132 1.51 -17.43 0.50
C ILE A 132 1.51 -18.35 -0.73
N CYS A 133 0.33 -18.72 -1.24
CA CYS A 133 0.20 -19.54 -2.44
C CYS A 133 0.87 -18.89 -3.66
N PHE A 134 0.71 -17.58 -3.84
CA PHE A 134 1.36 -16.82 -4.91
C PHE A 134 2.88 -16.90 -4.82
N MET A 135 3.46 -16.71 -3.63
CA MET A 135 4.91 -16.80 -3.46
C MET A 135 5.44 -18.20 -3.73
N GLU A 136 4.72 -19.25 -3.32
CA GLU A 136 5.10 -20.64 -3.63
C GLU A 136 4.95 -20.97 -5.13
N LEU A 137 3.91 -20.44 -5.79
CA LEU A 137 3.76 -20.55 -7.24
C LEU A 137 4.88 -19.82 -7.98
N TRP A 138 5.31 -18.64 -7.50
CA TRP A 138 6.43 -17.92 -8.07
C TRP A 138 7.73 -18.70 -7.95
N LYS A 139 8.06 -19.26 -6.78
CA LYS A 139 9.25 -20.12 -6.60
C LYS A 139 9.29 -21.28 -7.60
N ARG A 140 8.15 -21.97 -7.78
CA ARG A 140 8.02 -23.05 -8.77
C ARG A 140 8.23 -22.56 -10.19
N ARG A 141 7.64 -21.41 -10.54
CA ARG A 141 7.78 -20.80 -11.87
C ARG A 141 9.22 -20.36 -12.14
N GLN A 142 9.89 -19.76 -11.15
CA GLN A 142 11.28 -19.34 -11.22
C GLN A 142 12.20 -20.53 -11.50
N LEU A 143 12.06 -21.64 -10.77
CA LEU A 143 12.84 -22.87 -11.01
C LEU A 143 12.62 -23.44 -12.42
N ALA A 144 11.38 -23.47 -12.90
CA ALA A 144 11.07 -23.94 -14.25
C ALA A 144 11.76 -23.07 -15.33
N LEU A 145 11.72 -21.74 -15.16
CA LEU A 145 12.40 -20.81 -16.05
C LEU A 145 13.92 -20.93 -15.96
N GLN A 146 14.48 -21.11 -14.77
CA GLN A 146 15.92 -21.34 -14.58
C GLN A 146 16.42 -22.56 -15.36
N HIS A 147 15.65 -23.65 -15.30
CA HIS A 147 15.95 -24.88 -16.04
C HIS A 147 15.79 -24.70 -17.55
N GLU A 148 14.65 -24.16 -18.01
CA GLU A 148 14.39 -23.87 -19.43
C GLU A 148 15.48 -22.97 -20.02
N TRP A 149 16.00 -22.05 -19.22
CA TRP A 149 16.98 -21.06 -19.66
C TRP A 149 18.42 -21.46 -19.42
N ASN A 150 18.67 -22.63 -18.82
CA ASN A 150 20.00 -23.16 -18.49
C ASN A 150 20.87 -22.15 -17.73
N VAL A 151 20.28 -21.51 -16.71
CA VAL A 151 20.96 -20.53 -15.83
C VAL A 151 21.27 -21.07 -14.43
N THR A 152 21.04 -22.36 -14.18
CA THR A 152 21.23 -23.02 -12.87
C THR A 152 22.70 -23.17 -12.46
N ASN A 153 23.64 -23.15 -13.40
CA ASN A 153 25.03 -23.56 -13.16
C ASN A 153 25.98 -22.39 -12.84
N PHE A 154 25.47 -21.19 -12.54
CA PHE A 154 26.32 -20.01 -12.33
C PHE A 154 27.03 -19.99 -10.96
N GLU A 155 26.62 -20.84 -10.01
CA GLU A 155 27.18 -20.88 -8.64
C GLU A 155 28.19 -22.03 -8.38
N ALA A 156 28.45 -22.92 -9.34
CA ALA A 156 29.32 -24.09 -9.09
C ALA A 156 30.82 -23.77 -8.92
N ASP A 157 31.24 -22.52 -9.18
CA ASP A 157 32.65 -22.09 -9.09
C ASP A 157 33.03 -21.35 -7.79
N GLU A 158 32.12 -21.22 -6.80
CA GLU A 158 32.41 -20.50 -5.53
C GLU A 158 33.00 -21.40 -4.42
N LEU A 159 33.99 -22.25 -4.74
CA LEU A 159 34.65 -23.16 -3.78
C LEU A 159 35.67 -22.47 -2.84
N SER A 160 35.44 -21.24 -2.37
CA SER A 160 36.35 -20.57 -1.43
C SER A 160 35.66 -19.81 -0.29
N MET A 161 34.52 -20.32 0.19
CA MET A 161 33.79 -19.81 1.36
C MET A 161 34.58 -19.89 2.69
N VAL A 162 35.50 -20.85 2.85
CA VAL A 162 36.22 -21.07 4.12
C VAL A 162 37.27 -19.98 4.40
N VAL A 163 37.87 -19.39 3.35
CA VAL A 163 38.87 -18.32 3.48
C VAL A 163 38.22 -16.95 3.75
N ILE A 164 36.92 -16.80 3.42
CA ILE A 164 36.16 -15.56 3.59
C ILE A 164 35.58 -15.44 4.99
N ALA A 165 35.14 -16.54 5.61
CA ALA A 165 34.57 -16.53 6.96
C ALA A 165 35.56 -15.98 8.01
N ILE A 166 36.85 -16.32 7.89
CA ILE A 166 37.90 -15.88 8.83
C ILE A 166 38.25 -14.39 8.59
N PHE A 167 38.21 -13.91 7.35
CA PHE A 167 38.45 -12.51 7.01
C PHE A 167 37.22 -11.61 7.30
N ALA A 168 36.00 -12.15 7.21
CA ALA A 168 34.73 -11.44 7.43
C ALA A 168 34.49 -11.08 8.91
N VAL A 169 34.96 -11.90 9.85
CA VAL A 169 34.92 -11.58 11.29
C VAL A 169 35.79 -10.35 11.61
N LEU A 170 36.87 -10.13 10.84
CA LEU A 170 37.76 -8.98 10.99
C LEU A 170 37.19 -7.70 10.33
N VAL A 171 36.43 -7.86 9.24
CA VAL A 171 35.80 -6.75 8.47
C VAL A 171 34.45 -6.32 9.06
N TYR A 172 33.84 -7.13 9.93
CA TYR A 172 32.59 -6.89 10.67
C TYR A 172 32.52 -5.55 11.45
N ARG A 173 33.64 -4.85 11.66
CA ARG A 173 33.70 -3.62 12.46
C ARG A 173 33.61 -2.29 11.69
N LEU A 174 33.73 -2.27 10.37
CA LEU A 174 33.65 -1.02 9.58
C LEU A 174 32.89 -1.28 8.28
N ALA A 175 31.75 -0.62 8.13
CA ALA A 175 30.98 -0.55 6.90
C ALA A 175 31.85 -0.14 5.68
N LEU A 176 31.42 -0.55 4.48
CA LEU A 176 31.92 -0.18 3.13
C LEU A 176 32.91 -1.09 2.37
N ALA A 177 32.87 -2.43 2.52
CA ALA A 177 33.50 -3.30 1.51
C ALA A 177 32.75 -4.63 1.32
N HIS A 178 31.70 -4.62 0.49
CA HIS A 178 31.15 -5.87 -0.04
C HIS A 178 32.12 -6.44 -1.08
N LYS A 179 32.46 -7.73 -0.93
CA LYS A 179 33.48 -8.41 -1.74
C LYS A 179 33.04 -8.65 -3.20
N THR A 180 31.74 -8.77 -3.43
CA THR A 180 31.13 -8.96 -4.75
C THR A 180 30.03 -7.91 -4.97
N ARG A 181 29.83 -7.53 -6.24
CA ARG A 181 28.80 -6.57 -6.64
C ARG A 181 27.39 -7.06 -6.28
N THR A 182 27.13 -8.35 -6.40
CA THR A 182 25.83 -8.99 -6.06
C THR A 182 25.48 -8.81 -4.58
N SER A 183 26.42 -9.14 -3.67
CA SER A 183 26.20 -8.98 -2.22
C SER A 183 25.97 -7.52 -1.80
N TYR A 184 26.62 -6.57 -2.48
CA TYR A 184 26.35 -5.15 -2.28
C TYR A 184 24.93 -4.77 -2.69
N GLU A 185 24.54 -5.17 -3.91
CA GLU A 185 23.22 -4.88 -4.48
C GLU A 185 22.09 -5.47 -3.61
N ASP A 186 22.25 -6.70 -3.10
CA ASP A 186 21.25 -7.33 -2.21
C ASP A 186 21.08 -6.61 -0.87
N SER A 187 22.20 -6.23 -0.22
CA SER A 187 22.13 -5.47 1.05
C SER A 187 21.54 -4.07 0.84
N PHE A 188 21.87 -3.44 -0.29
CA PHE A 188 21.32 -2.15 -0.68
C PHE A 188 19.81 -2.24 -0.92
N ILE A 189 19.35 -3.27 -1.67
CA ILE A 189 17.93 -3.51 -1.94
C ILE A 189 17.15 -3.64 -0.64
N PHE A 190 17.60 -4.51 0.27
CA PHE A 190 16.92 -4.72 1.55
C PHE A 190 16.80 -3.43 2.38
N LYS A 191 17.88 -2.64 2.48
CA LYS A 191 17.86 -1.38 3.24
C LYS A 191 16.89 -0.37 2.66
N ILE A 192 16.85 -0.23 1.33
CA ILE A 192 15.92 0.71 0.70
C ILE A 192 14.48 0.21 0.84
N VAL A 193 14.20 -1.08 0.68
CA VAL A 193 12.86 -1.62 0.90
C VAL A 193 12.37 -1.26 2.30
N VAL A 194 13.18 -1.50 3.34
CA VAL A 194 12.81 -1.14 4.72
C VAL A 194 12.55 0.36 4.86
N PHE A 195 13.43 1.21 4.34
CA PHE A 195 13.25 2.67 4.38
C PHE A 195 11.96 3.10 3.67
N GLN A 196 11.67 2.52 2.51
CA GLN A 196 10.48 2.83 1.72
C GLN A 196 9.21 2.28 2.36
N CYS A 197 9.26 1.12 3.02
CA CYS A 197 8.13 0.62 3.80
C CYS A 197 7.79 1.59 4.95
N ILE A 198 8.79 2.09 5.67
CA ILE A 198 8.57 3.08 6.75
C ILE A 198 7.94 4.35 6.19
N ASN A 199 8.46 4.88 5.08
CA ASN A 199 7.96 6.13 4.51
C ASN A 199 6.57 6.00 3.88
N ASN A 200 6.29 4.92 3.16
CA ASN A 200 5.02 4.74 2.45
C ASN A 200 3.91 4.19 3.37
N TYR A 201 4.24 3.34 4.33
CA TYR A 201 3.25 2.73 5.23
C TYR A 201 3.17 3.39 6.59
N GLY A 202 4.14 4.22 6.99
CA GLY A 202 4.22 4.78 8.33
C GLY A 202 2.97 5.55 8.78
N SER A 203 2.40 6.38 7.89
CA SER A 203 1.16 7.11 8.20
C SER A 203 -0.05 6.19 8.36
N ILE A 204 -0.14 5.13 7.55
CA ILE A 204 -1.23 4.14 7.58
C ILE A 204 -1.11 3.26 8.85
N ILE A 205 0.10 2.83 9.19
CA ILE A 205 0.41 2.09 10.42
C ILE A 205 0.06 2.94 11.65
N TYR A 206 0.38 4.24 11.63
CA TYR A 206 0.00 5.17 12.69
C TYR A 206 -1.52 5.24 12.88
N ILE A 207 -2.28 5.46 11.79
CA ILE A 207 -3.75 5.53 11.84
C ILE A 207 -4.36 4.20 12.30
N ALA A 208 -3.83 3.06 11.84
CA ALA A 208 -4.36 1.75 12.18
C ALA A 208 -4.14 1.36 13.65
N PHE A 209 -2.94 1.58 14.20
CA PHE A 209 -2.55 0.98 15.48
C PHE A 209 -2.26 1.95 16.62
N PHE A 210 -1.95 3.22 16.31
CA PHE A 210 -1.49 4.17 17.33
C PHE A 210 -2.50 5.29 17.57
N LYS A 211 -3.21 5.74 16.53
CA LYS A 211 -4.24 6.78 16.65
C LYS A 211 -5.38 6.31 17.55
N GLY A 212 -5.78 7.13 18.51
CA GLY A 212 -6.88 6.83 19.44
C GLY A 212 -6.63 5.73 20.50
N SER A 213 -5.55 4.95 20.40
CA SER A 213 -5.33 3.78 21.29
C SER A 213 -4.82 4.14 22.70
N PHE A 214 -4.14 5.28 22.85
CA PHE A 214 -3.52 5.70 24.13
C PHE A 214 -4.29 6.84 24.81
N VAL A 215 -5.60 6.94 24.54
CA VAL A 215 -6.45 8.03 25.02
C VAL A 215 -7.14 7.63 26.32
N ASP A 216 -6.82 8.35 27.40
CA ASP A 216 -7.47 8.18 28.69
C ASP A 216 -8.86 8.86 28.75
N ARG A 217 -9.64 8.50 29.77
CA ARG A 217 -10.92 9.14 30.09
C ARG A 217 -10.79 10.68 30.14
N PRO A 218 -11.78 11.43 29.61
CA PRO A 218 -11.82 12.89 29.76
C PRO A 218 -11.66 13.33 31.23
N GLY A 219 -10.92 14.42 31.48
CA GLY A 219 -10.68 14.97 32.83
C GLY A 219 -9.48 14.39 33.59
N PHE A 220 -8.92 13.25 33.17
CA PHE A 220 -7.65 12.76 33.70
C PHE A 220 -6.46 13.54 33.12
N ASP A 221 -5.28 13.45 33.77
CA ASP A 221 -4.04 13.99 33.18
C ASP A 221 -3.71 13.19 31.93
N LYS A 222 -4.14 13.69 30.77
CA LYS A 222 -3.82 13.12 29.47
C LYS A 222 -2.30 12.93 29.39
N LEU A 223 -1.89 11.83 28.79
CA LEU A 223 -0.50 11.62 28.43
C LEU A 223 -0.10 12.63 27.35
N TYR A 224 0.24 13.86 27.75
CA TYR A 224 0.68 14.89 26.84
C TYR A 224 2.02 14.47 26.24
N MET A 225 2.05 14.25 24.93
CA MET A 225 3.29 14.00 24.23
C MET A 225 4.18 15.24 24.37
N PHE A 226 5.41 15.03 24.83
CA PHE A 226 6.35 16.11 25.18
C PHE A 226 5.79 17.15 26.16
N SER A 227 4.87 16.74 27.06
CA SER A 227 4.26 17.59 28.09
C SER A 227 3.45 18.79 27.56
N LYS A 228 3.16 18.87 26.25
CA LYS A 228 2.48 20.04 25.64
C LYS A 228 1.41 19.72 24.61
N TYR A 229 1.51 18.59 23.90
CA TYR A 229 0.60 18.26 22.81
C TYR A 229 -0.32 17.09 23.19
N ARG A 230 -1.64 17.28 23.01
CA ARG A 230 -2.65 16.21 23.13
C ARG A 230 -2.43 15.21 21.99
N GLN A 231 -2.61 13.92 22.27
CA GLN A 231 -2.58 12.88 21.26
C GLN A 231 -3.83 12.94 20.36
N ASP A 232 -3.68 12.53 19.11
CA ASP A 232 -4.80 12.53 18.15
C ASP A 232 -5.82 11.43 18.49
N GLU A 233 -7.09 11.81 18.50
CA GLU A 233 -8.23 10.94 18.76
C GLU A 233 -8.91 10.52 17.45
N CYS A 234 -9.56 9.35 17.45
CA CYS A 234 -10.38 8.90 16.33
C CYS A 234 -11.69 9.69 16.24
N GLU A 235 -12.39 9.58 15.11
CA GLU A 235 -13.77 10.04 14.97
C GLU A 235 -14.75 9.20 15.83
N ASP A 236 -15.99 9.67 16.03
CA ASP A 236 -16.97 9.02 16.94
C ASP A 236 -17.41 7.63 16.47
N THR A 237 -17.09 7.28 15.23
CA THR A 237 -17.40 6.00 14.60
C THR A 237 -16.14 5.17 14.35
N GLY A 238 -15.05 5.49 15.06
CA GLY A 238 -13.74 4.84 14.94
C GLY A 238 -12.80 5.45 13.89
N CYS A 239 -11.59 4.88 13.82
CA CYS A 239 -10.52 5.30 12.89
C CYS A 239 -10.57 4.57 11.53
N PHE A 240 -11.46 3.60 11.36
CA PHE A 240 -11.47 2.72 10.17
C PHE A 240 -11.81 3.48 8.87
N SER A 241 -12.75 4.41 8.91
CA SER A 241 -13.10 5.26 7.75
C SER A 241 -11.91 6.09 7.26
N GLU A 242 -11.16 6.70 8.19
CA GLU A 242 -9.95 7.46 7.86
C GLU A 242 -8.86 6.57 7.24
N LEU A 243 -8.66 5.36 7.79
CA LEU A 243 -7.71 4.38 7.27
C LEU A 243 -8.05 4.00 5.82
N THR A 244 -9.31 3.68 5.55
CA THR A 244 -9.78 3.34 4.20
C THR A 244 -9.62 4.53 3.24
N ILE A 245 -9.95 5.76 3.65
CA ILE A 245 -9.77 6.94 2.81
C ILE A 245 -8.29 7.17 2.48
N GLN A 246 -7.40 7.05 3.46
CA GLN A 246 -5.95 7.20 3.25
C GLN A 246 -5.44 6.16 2.24
N LEU A 247 -5.89 4.90 2.33
CA LEU A 247 -5.54 3.86 1.36
C LEU A 247 -6.08 4.15 -0.04
N ILE A 248 -7.31 4.63 -0.17
CA ILE A 248 -7.90 5.04 -1.46
C ILE A 248 -7.06 6.17 -2.08
N VAL A 249 -6.74 7.20 -1.31
CA VAL A 249 -5.95 8.35 -1.80
C VAL A 249 -4.55 7.91 -2.24
N VAL A 250 -3.87 7.07 -1.46
CA VAL A 250 -2.53 6.60 -1.81
C VAL A 250 -2.57 5.66 -3.01
N MET A 251 -3.45 4.65 -3.03
CA MET A 251 -3.47 3.65 -4.10
C MET A 251 -4.02 4.19 -5.42
N ILE A 252 -5.06 5.01 -5.41
CA ILE A 252 -5.63 5.57 -6.65
C ILE A 252 -4.84 6.81 -7.06
N GLY A 253 -4.55 7.71 -6.10
CA GLY A 253 -3.89 8.97 -6.37
C GLY A 253 -2.43 8.81 -6.78
N LYS A 254 -1.62 8.08 -5.99
CA LYS A 254 -0.19 7.91 -6.29
C LYS A 254 0.01 7.09 -7.56
N GLN A 255 -0.77 6.03 -7.76
CA GLN A 255 -0.62 5.17 -8.94
C GLN A 255 -1.00 5.89 -10.23
N PHE A 256 -2.08 6.67 -10.22
CA PHE A 256 -2.46 7.49 -11.35
C PHE A 256 -1.42 8.57 -11.66
N LEU A 257 -0.91 9.25 -10.63
CA LEU A 257 0.11 10.29 -10.79
C LEU A 257 1.43 9.69 -11.29
N ASN A 258 1.86 8.54 -10.77
CA ASN A 258 3.04 7.83 -11.23
C ASN A 258 2.91 7.45 -12.71
N ALA A 259 1.81 6.80 -13.10
CA ALA A 259 1.58 6.42 -14.50
C ALA A 259 1.57 7.65 -15.44
N LEU A 260 1.02 8.77 -14.99
CA LEU A 260 1.01 10.03 -15.75
C LEU A 260 2.41 10.63 -15.86
N ILE A 261 3.15 10.72 -14.76
CA ILE A 261 4.52 11.25 -14.72
C ILE A 261 5.43 10.36 -15.58
N GLU A 262 5.32 9.05 -15.47
CA GLU A 262 6.15 8.11 -16.22
C GLU A 262 5.92 8.21 -17.73
N MET A 263 4.67 8.43 -18.16
CA MET A 263 4.38 8.66 -19.56
C MET A 263 4.90 10.01 -20.06
N LEU A 264 4.76 11.07 -19.24
CA LEU A 264 5.08 12.45 -19.65
C LEU A 264 6.56 12.80 -19.50
N ALA A 265 7.24 12.32 -18.47
CA ALA A 265 8.63 12.64 -18.15
C ALA A 265 9.61 12.41 -19.32
N PRO A 266 9.62 11.25 -20.00
CA PRO A 266 10.53 11.02 -21.13
C PRO A 266 10.18 11.86 -22.35
N LEU A 267 8.90 12.18 -22.57
CA LEU A 267 8.48 13.11 -23.63
C LEU A 267 8.94 14.54 -23.34
N VAL A 268 8.80 14.98 -22.08
CA VAL A 268 9.25 16.29 -21.63
C VAL A 268 10.77 16.40 -21.72
N VAL A 269 11.51 15.39 -21.25
CA VAL A 269 12.98 15.34 -21.39
C VAL A 269 13.39 15.34 -22.86
N ALA A 270 12.72 14.57 -23.72
CA ALA A 270 13.00 14.59 -25.16
C ALA A 270 12.71 15.96 -25.80
N ILE A 271 11.61 16.61 -25.43
CA ILE A 271 11.29 17.97 -25.89
C ILE A 271 12.34 18.96 -25.37
N ILE A 272 12.78 18.85 -24.11
CA ILE A 272 13.84 19.68 -23.50
C ILE A 272 15.17 19.48 -24.22
N ILE A 273 15.53 18.23 -24.55
CA ILE A 273 16.73 17.91 -25.31
C ILE A 273 16.61 18.47 -26.74
N ILE A 274 15.46 18.33 -27.39
CA ILE A 274 15.24 18.90 -28.73
C ILE A 274 15.33 20.43 -28.70
N ILE A 275 14.79 21.11 -27.67
CA ILE A 275 14.90 22.57 -27.54
C ILE A 275 16.35 23.02 -27.25
N ILE A 276 17.11 22.23 -26.47
CA ILE A 276 18.55 22.44 -26.23
C ILE A 276 19.36 22.18 -27.52
N ILE A 277 18.98 21.17 -28.30
CA ILE A 277 19.65 20.84 -29.57
C ILE A 277 19.31 21.89 -30.63
N ILE A 278 18.08 22.40 -30.74
CA ILE A 278 17.75 23.47 -31.72
C ILE A 278 18.50 24.77 -31.41
N ILE A 279 18.71 25.12 -30.13
CA ILE A 279 19.54 26.29 -29.77
C ILE A 279 21.02 26.03 -30.11
N ILE A 280 21.51 24.80 -29.95
CA ILE A 280 22.86 24.39 -30.38
C ILE A 280 22.99 24.25 -31.91
N ILE A 281 21.95 23.83 -32.62
CA ILE A 281 21.92 23.64 -34.08
C ILE A 281 21.91 24.97 -34.82
N ILE A 282 21.34 26.03 -34.25
CA ILE A 282 21.56 27.40 -34.77
C ILE A 282 23.05 27.77 -34.80
N ILE A 283 23.88 27.13 -33.96
CA ILE A 283 25.34 27.31 -33.89
C ILE A 283 26.12 26.36 -34.83
N ILE A 284 25.56 25.22 -35.27
CA ILE A 284 26.30 24.12 -35.94
C ILE A 284 25.61 23.60 -37.23
N ILE A 285 25.46 24.43 -38.25
CA ILE A 285 24.80 24.09 -39.54
C ILE A 285 25.64 23.18 -40.48
N ILE A 286 26.79 22.63 -40.05
CA ILE A 286 27.59 21.72 -40.90
C ILE A 286 27.76 20.40 -40.16
N ILE A 287 26.98 19.37 -40.50
CA ILE A 287 27.34 17.93 -40.58
C ILE A 287 26.06 17.08 -40.68
N ILE A 288 26.06 16.17 -41.64
CA ILE A 288 24.98 15.22 -41.95
C ILE A 288 24.86 14.18 -40.82
N VAL A 289 23.68 14.04 -40.22
CA VAL A 289 23.45 13.10 -39.11
C VAL A 289 23.21 11.67 -39.61
N VAL A 290 23.99 10.73 -39.06
CA VAL A 290 23.90 9.27 -39.26
C VAL A 290 23.19 8.64 -38.05
N VAL A 291 22.43 7.57 -38.31
CA VAL A 291 21.51 6.84 -37.40
C VAL A 291 22.01 6.51 -35.98
N TRP A 292 23.32 6.51 -35.70
CA TRP A 292 23.89 6.18 -34.39
C TRP A 292 23.82 7.31 -33.35
N GLU A 293 23.70 8.59 -33.76
CA GLU A 293 23.58 9.71 -32.81
C GLU A 293 22.25 9.67 -32.04
N ARG A 294 21.18 9.21 -32.69
CA ARG A 294 19.85 9.08 -32.06
C ARG A 294 19.81 8.09 -30.89
N ASP A 295 20.72 7.11 -30.90
CA ASP A 295 20.88 6.13 -29.82
C ASP A 295 21.88 6.62 -28.75
N LEU A 296 22.69 7.65 -29.03
CA LEU A 296 23.69 8.18 -28.10
C LEU A 296 23.05 9.12 -27.07
N ASP A 297 22.00 9.84 -27.46
CA ASP A 297 21.23 10.78 -26.62
C ASP A 297 20.30 10.07 -25.61
N LEU A 298 20.09 8.76 -25.78
CA LEU A 298 19.27 7.94 -24.89
C LEU A 298 20.14 7.37 -23.77
N GLU A 299 19.75 7.57 -22.51
CA GLU A 299 20.42 6.93 -21.39
C GLU A 299 20.31 5.41 -21.48
N CYS A 300 21.43 4.72 -21.28
CA CYS A 300 21.42 3.28 -21.04
C CYS A 300 20.80 3.08 -19.66
N HIS A 301 19.69 2.36 -19.58
CA HIS A 301 19.07 1.93 -18.33
C HIS A 301 20.15 1.41 -17.38
N PRO A 302 20.57 2.15 -16.33
CA PRO A 302 21.58 1.65 -15.40
C PRO A 302 21.15 0.28 -14.88
N PRO A 303 22.04 -0.65 -14.53
CA PRO A 303 21.66 -1.88 -13.83
C PRO A 303 20.85 -1.60 -12.53
N ILE A 304 21.00 -0.39 -11.97
CA ILE A 304 20.20 0.15 -10.86
C ILE A 304 18.81 0.65 -11.29
N SER A 305 18.45 0.79 -12.56
CA SER A 305 17.13 1.34 -12.93
C SER A 305 16.00 0.31 -12.94
N MET A 306 16.29 -1.00 -13.10
CA MET A 306 15.28 -2.05 -12.79
C MET A 306 14.91 -2.04 -11.30
N PHE A 307 15.76 -1.47 -10.44
CA PHE A 307 15.47 -1.30 -9.02
C PHE A 307 14.19 -0.51 -8.80
N GLY A 308 13.98 0.59 -9.55
CA GLY A 308 12.79 1.42 -9.43
C GLY A 308 11.52 0.63 -9.77
N GLU A 309 11.58 -0.13 -10.86
CA GLU A 309 10.48 -0.98 -11.34
C GLU A 309 10.10 -2.05 -10.31
N TYR A 310 11.09 -2.79 -9.79
CA TYR A 310 10.83 -3.77 -8.73
C TYR A 310 10.35 -3.12 -7.44
N LEU A 311 10.93 -1.97 -7.04
CA LEU A 311 10.55 -1.27 -5.82
C LEU A 311 9.08 -0.84 -5.87
N GLU A 312 8.63 -0.29 -6.99
CA GLU A 312 7.23 0.11 -7.17
C GLU A 312 6.30 -1.10 -7.01
N MET A 313 6.63 -2.21 -7.70
CA MET A 313 5.83 -3.43 -7.63
C MET A 313 5.79 -4.05 -6.23
N VAL A 314 6.91 -4.04 -5.51
CA VAL A 314 7.00 -4.58 -4.13
C VAL A 314 6.19 -3.71 -3.17
N ILE A 315 6.24 -2.38 -3.32
CA ILE A 315 5.45 -1.46 -2.49
C ILE A 315 3.95 -1.63 -2.79
N GLN A 316 3.57 -1.81 -4.05
CA GLN A 316 2.20 -2.10 -4.45
C GLN A 316 1.72 -3.44 -3.87
N TYR A 317 2.54 -4.50 -3.91
CA TYR A 317 2.24 -5.79 -3.28
C TYR A 317 1.98 -5.66 -1.77
N GLY A 318 2.76 -4.83 -1.08
CA GLY A 318 2.51 -4.55 0.34
C GLY A 318 1.19 -3.84 0.60
N PHE A 319 0.77 -2.88 -0.24
CA PHE A 319 -0.57 -2.27 -0.11
C PHE A 319 -1.71 -3.29 -0.31
N VAL A 320 -1.54 -4.22 -1.24
CA VAL A 320 -2.54 -5.27 -1.52
C VAL A 320 -2.66 -6.27 -0.37
N THR A 321 -1.57 -6.55 0.36
CA THR A 321 -1.52 -7.65 1.33
C THR A 321 -1.62 -7.18 2.79
N LEU A 322 -0.92 -6.11 3.19
CA LEU A 322 -0.80 -5.67 4.59
C LEU A 322 -2.09 -5.06 5.17
N PHE A 323 -2.91 -4.43 4.33
CA PHE A 323 -4.05 -3.59 4.74
C PHE A 323 -5.37 -3.98 4.08
N VAL A 324 -5.51 -5.24 3.66
CA VAL A 324 -6.66 -5.67 2.85
C VAL A 324 -7.98 -5.66 3.62
N VAL A 325 -7.92 -5.81 4.95
CA VAL A 325 -9.09 -5.68 5.84
C VAL A 325 -9.73 -4.30 5.69
N ALA A 326 -8.90 -3.25 5.64
CA ALA A 326 -9.37 -1.87 5.54
C ALA A 326 -9.84 -1.49 4.14
N PHE A 327 -9.30 -2.14 3.10
CA PHE A 327 -9.66 -1.87 1.71
C PHE A 327 -9.63 -3.12 0.82
N PRO A 328 -10.74 -3.91 0.78
CA PRO A 328 -10.83 -5.14 0.00
C PRO A 328 -10.72 -4.95 -1.52
N LEU A 329 -10.94 -3.73 -2.03
CA LEU A 329 -10.81 -3.40 -3.46
C LEU A 329 -9.35 -3.16 -3.91
N ALA A 330 -8.39 -3.12 -2.98
CA ALA A 330 -6.96 -2.95 -3.29
C ALA A 330 -6.46 -3.86 -4.44
N PRO A 331 -6.77 -5.19 -4.46
CA PRO A 331 -6.31 -6.06 -5.53
C PRO A 331 -6.91 -5.73 -6.90
N LEU A 332 -8.12 -5.18 -6.97
CA LEU A 332 -8.76 -4.78 -8.22
C LEU A 332 -8.02 -3.59 -8.84
N PHE A 333 -7.72 -2.56 -8.04
CA PHE A 333 -6.96 -1.41 -8.52
C PHE A 333 -5.53 -1.80 -8.91
N ALA A 334 -4.89 -2.67 -8.12
CA ALA A 334 -3.59 -3.22 -8.45
C ALA A 334 -3.60 -4.01 -9.76
N PHE A 335 -4.63 -4.82 -10.01
CA PHE A 335 -4.78 -5.59 -11.23
C PHE A 335 -4.92 -4.69 -12.47
N LEU A 336 -5.80 -3.69 -12.39
CA LEU A 336 -6.02 -2.73 -13.48
C LEU A 336 -4.75 -1.94 -13.78
N ASN A 337 -4.05 -1.50 -12.73
CA ASN A 337 -2.77 -0.83 -12.87
C ASN A 337 -1.74 -1.71 -13.57
N ASN A 338 -1.52 -2.93 -13.09
CA ASN A 338 -0.50 -3.83 -13.65
C ASN A 338 -0.73 -4.17 -15.13
N ILE A 339 -1.99 -4.25 -15.57
CA ILE A 339 -2.32 -4.49 -16.98
C ILE A 339 -1.77 -3.38 -17.87
N ILE A 340 -1.90 -2.13 -17.42
CA ILE A 340 -1.38 -0.95 -18.12
C ILE A 340 0.14 -0.90 -17.97
N GLU A 341 0.62 -1.13 -16.76
CA GLU A 341 2.02 -1.03 -16.38
C GLU A 341 2.94 -1.96 -17.18
N ILE A 342 2.56 -3.23 -17.33
CA ILE A 342 3.31 -4.20 -18.17
C ILE A 342 3.61 -3.61 -19.56
N ARG A 343 2.68 -2.84 -20.12
CA ARG A 343 2.82 -2.22 -21.44
C ARG A 343 3.58 -0.90 -21.41
N LEU A 344 3.37 -0.08 -20.37
CA LEU A 344 4.14 1.14 -20.17
C LEU A 344 5.62 0.83 -19.98
N ASP A 345 5.94 -0.16 -19.15
CA ASP A 345 7.31 -0.66 -18.96
C ASP A 345 7.91 -1.20 -20.24
N ALA A 346 7.17 -2.03 -20.97
CA ALA A 346 7.64 -2.55 -22.25
C ALA A 346 7.90 -1.42 -23.26
N TYR A 347 7.04 -0.39 -23.28
CA TYR A 347 7.21 0.78 -24.14
C TYR A 347 8.42 1.61 -23.75
N LYS A 348 8.55 1.92 -22.46
CA LYS A 348 9.67 2.64 -21.86
C LYS A 348 10.99 1.95 -22.20
N MET A 349 11.09 0.64 -22.01
CA MET A 349 12.31 -0.13 -22.28
C MET A 349 12.64 -0.29 -23.78
N VAL A 350 11.64 -0.36 -24.66
CA VAL A 350 11.87 -0.56 -26.11
C VAL A 350 12.07 0.76 -26.87
N LYS A 351 11.45 1.86 -26.42
CA LYS A 351 11.40 3.13 -27.16
C LYS A 351 12.12 4.29 -26.49
N LEU A 352 12.17 4.33 -25.17
CA LEU A 352 12.63 5.50 -24.42
C LEU A 352 14.02 5.30 -23.80
N PHE A 353 14.44 4.06 -23.59
CA PHE A 353 15.77 3.75 -23.09
C PHE A 353 16.68 3.16 -24.15
N ARG A 354 17.97 3.48 -24.04
CA ARG A 354 19.01 2.80 -24.79
C ARG A 354 19.18 1.39 -24.24
N ARG A 355 19.28 0.43 -25.15
CA ARG A 355 19.56 -0.97 -24.80
C ARG A 355 20.90 -1.09 -24.08
N CYS A 356 20.88 -1.70 -22.90
CA CYS A 356 22.10 -2.06 -22.17
C CYS A 356 22.58 -3.48 -22.47
N ALA A 357 23.77 -3.79 -21.96
CA ALA A 357 24.32 -5.13 -22.02
C ALA A 357 23.36 -6.11 -21.32
N ALA A 358 23.08 -7.24 -21.97
CA ALA A 358 22.24 -8.28 -21.39
C ALA A 358 22.97 -8.92 -20.22
N LEU A 359 22.40 -8.80 -19.02
CA LEU A 359 22.90 -9.43 -17.80
C LEU A 359 22.17 -10.77 -17.61
N LYS A 360 22.96 -11.81 -17.35
CA LYS A 360 22.45 -13.11 -16.92
C LYS A 360 22.04 -12.99 -15.46
N ALA A 361 20.85 -13.49 -15.15
CA ALA A 361 20.35 -13.63 -13.78
C ALA A 361 19.71 -15.01 -13.66
N GLN A 362 19.75 -15.60 -12.47
CA GLN A 362 19.07 -16.85 -12.17
C GLN A 362 17.71 -16.60 -11.48
N ASP A 363 17.58 -15.49 -10.75
CA ASP A 363 16.42 -15.16 -9.94
C ASP A 363 16.20 -13.63 -9.93
N ILE A 364 15.18 -13.21 -9.17
CA ILE A 364 14.92 -11.79 -8.88
C ILE A 364 15.73 -11.30 -7.67
N GLY A 365 16.58 -12.13 -7.06
CA GLY A 365 17.43 -11.76 -5.92
C GLY A 365 16.68 -11.37 -4.65
N ALA A 366 17.22 -10.37 -3.92
CA ALA A 366 16.69 -9.88 -2.63
C ALA A 366 15.21 -9.43 -2.65
N TRP A 367 14.63 -9.18 -3.82
CA TRP A 367 13.20 -8.88 -3.96
C TRP A 367 12.32 -10.04 -3.55
N GLU A 368 12.72 -11.29 -3.82
CA GLU A 368 11.97 -12.47 -3.41
C GLU A 368 11.88 -12.56 -1.89
N ILE A 369 13.00 -12.38 -1.20
CA ILE A 369 13.09 -12.39 0.26
C ILE A 369 12.21 -11.27 0.83
N SER A 370 12.26 -10.08 0.24
CA SER A 370 11.45 -8.93 0.64
C SER A 370 9.95 -9.21 0.53
N LEU A 371 9.49 -9.78 -0.59
CA LEU A 371 8.09 -10.15 -0.79
C LEU A 371 7.63 -11.21 0.23
N GLN A 372 8.45 -12.22 0.53
CA GLN A 372 8.12 -13.22 1.55
C GLN A 372 7.95 -12.61 2.94
N MET A 373 8.86 -11.70 3.34
CA MET A 373 8.74 -10.98 4.61
C MET A 373 7.43 -10.18 4.66
N ILE A 374 7.07 -9.49 3.58
CA ILE A 374 5.80 -8.76 3.48
C ILE A 374 4.60 -9.72 3.62
N SER A 375 4.62 -10.88 2.96
CA SER A 375 3.54 -11.87 3.10
C SER A 375 3.37 -12.36 4.54
N TYR A 376 4.47 -12.58 5.28
CA TYR A 376 4.38 -12.98 6.69
C TYR A 376 3.89 -11.85 7.60
N MET A 377 4.39 -10.63 7.37
CA MET A 377 3.92 -9.44 8.09
C MET A 377 2.44 -9.14 7.81
N ALA A 378 1.93 -9.47 6.62
CA ALA A 378 0.53 -9.26 6.24
C ALA A 378 -0.44 -10.07 7.12
N VAL A 379 -0.11 -11.31 7.46
CA VAL A 379 -0.96 -12.12 8.36
C VAL A 379 -1.08 -11.44 9.72
N ILE A 380 0.06 -10.97 10.26
CA ILE A 380 0.12 -10.30 11.56
C ILE A 380 -0.65 -8.98 11.50
N SER A 381 -0.35 -8.13 10.51
CA SER A 381 -0.99 -6.82 10.32
C SER A 381 -2.50 -6.94 10.22
N ASN A 382 -3.02 -7.82 9.35
CA ASN A 382 -4.45 -7.99 9.17
C ASN A 382 -5.14 -8.50 10.45
N ALA A 383 -4.51 -9.41 11.20
CA ALA A 383 -5.05 -9.85 12.49
C ALA A 383 -5.15 -8.69 13.50
N PHE A 384 -4.13 -7.84 13.59
CA PHE A 384 -4.16 -6.67 14.47
C PHE A 384 -5.19 -5.62 14.01
N ILE A 385 -5.36 -5.37 12.70
CA ILE A 385 -6.36 -4.43 12.20
C ILE A 385 -7.78 -4.89 12.57
N ILE A 386 -8.06 -6.19 12.44
CA ILE A 386 -9.36 -6.76 12.84
C ILE A 386 -9.57 -6.64 14.35
N ALA A 387 -8.52 -6.82 15.14
CA ALA A 387 -8.62 -6.83 16.59
C ALA A 387 -8.72 -5.44 17.23
N TRP A 388 -7.97 -4.46 16.71
CA TRP A 388 -7.80 -3.14 17.34
C TRP A 388 -8.50 -2.01 16.60
N THR A 389 -8.55 -2.04 15.27
CA THR A 389 -9.06 -0.91 14.47
C THR A 389 -10.51 -1.12 14.01
N SER A 390 -10.90 -2.38 13.75
CA SER A 390 -12.26 -2.75 13.35
C SER A 390 -13.15 -2.94 14.57
N ASP A 391 -14.42 -2.56 14.43
CA ASP A 391 -15.45 -2.78 15.45
C ASP A 391 -15.99 -4.23 15.46
N PHE A 392 -15.40 -5.12 14.66
CA PHE A 392 -15.88 -6.49 14.53
C PHE A 392 -15.92 -7.24 15.87
N ILE A 393 -14.83 -7.18 16.66
CA ILE A 393 -14.76 -7.90 17.94
C ILE A 393 -15.74 -7.31 18.97
N PRO A 394 -15.78 -5.99 19.25
CA PRO A 394 -16.78 -5.41 20.14
C PRO A 394 -18.23 -5.76 19.77
N LYS A 395 -18.58 -5.69 18.49
CA LYS A 395 -19.91 -6.07 17.99
C LYS A 395 -20.20 -7.56 18.21
N ALA A 396 -19.21 -8.43 18.00
CA ALA A 396 -19.35 -9.87 18.25
C ALA A 396 -19.52 -10.19 19.74
N VAL A 397 -18.75 -9.53 20.61
CA VAL A 397 -18.84 -9.69 22.08
C VAL A 397 -20.20 -9.21 22.58
N TYR A 398 -20.70 -8.09 22.07
CA TYR A 398 -22.04 -7.60 22.43
C TYR A 398 -23.14 -8.59 22.03
N LYS A 399 -23.14 -9.06 20.78
CA LYS A 399 -24.09 -10.08 20.31
C LYS A 399 -24.06 -11.36 21.17
N TRP A 400 -22.87 -11.75 21.63
CA TRP A 400 -22.69 -12.91 22.50
C TRP A 400 -23.21 -12.67 23.92
N ASN A 401 -22.88 -11.52 24.53
CA ASN A 401 -23.25 -11.22 25.92
C ASN A 401 -24.73 -10.85 26.08
N ALA A 402 -25.33 -10.18 25.09
CA ALA A 402 -26.71 -9.75 25.16
C ALA A 402 -27.71 -10.87 24.82
N ASP A 403 -27.24 -12.06 24.41
CA ASP A 403 -28.05 -13.16 23.85
C ASP A 403 -28.99 -12.72 22.71
N THR A 404 -28.74 -11.56 22.10
CA THR A 404 -29.51 -11.02 20.97
C THR A 404 -28.76 -11.22 19.67
N ARG A 405 -29.48 -11.69 18.63
CA ARG A 405 -28.94 -11.71 17.26
C ARG A 405 -28.86 -10.32 16.62
N SER A 406 -29.55 -9.33 17.18
CA SER A 406 -29.55 -7.93 16.75
C SER A 406 -28.48 -7.09 17.48
N LEU A 407 -28.03 -6.02 16.81
CA LEU A 407 -27.13 -5.00 17.36
C LEU A 407 -27.90 -3.83 18.00
N SER A 408 -29.18 -4.01 18.28
CA SER A 408 -30.03 -2.98 18.87
C SER A 408 -29.57 -2.63 20.29
N GLY A 409 -29.26 -1.36 20.55
CA GLY A 409 -28.75 -0.88 21.84
C GLY A 409 -27.23 -0.99 21.99
N TYR A 410 -26.50 -1.38 20.95
CA TYR A 410 -25.03 -1.47 20.96
C TYR A 410 -24.39 -0.13 21.32
N MET A 411 -24.83 0.97 20.73
CA MET A 411 -24.22 2.29 21.00
C MET A 411 -24.42 2.75 22.45
N ASN A 412 -25.53 2.36 23.09
CA ASN A 412 -25.77 2.66 24.50
C ASN A 412 -24.89 1.80 25.44
N TRP A 413 -24.41 0.65 24.98
CA TRP A 413 -23.48 -0.19 25.71
C TRP A 413 -22.02 0.29 25.56
N THR A 414 -21.66 0.77 24.37
CA THR A 414 -20.28 1.23 24.08
C THR A 414 -19.99 2.62 24.64
N LEU A 415 -20.96 3.53 24.61
CA LEU A 415 -20.76 4.92 25.04
C LEU A 415 -20.83 5.06 26.57
N ALA A 416 -19.83 5.72 27.13
CA ALA A 416 -19.77 6.03 28.55
C ALA A 416 -20.20 7.48 28.83
N PRO A 417 -21.03 7.72 29.87
CA PRO A 417 -21.39 9.06 30.29
C PRO A 417 -20.25 9.74 31.06
N PHE A 418 -20.00 11.02 30.76
CA PHE A 418 -19.03 11.87 31.45
C PHE A 418 -19.68 13.16 31.95
N ASN A 419 -19.44 13.48 33.21
CA ASN A 419 -19.94 14.72 33.82
C ASN A 419 -18.99 15.88 33.48
N VAL A 420 -19.53 16.93 32.85
CA VAL A 420 -18.75 18.08 32.38
C VAL A 420 -18.08 18.86 33.51
N SER A 421 -18.58 18.73 34.75
CA SER A 421 -17.96 19.34 35.93
C SER A 421 -16.58 18.77 36.27
N GLU A 422 -16.24 17.57 35.80
CA GLU A 422 -14.94 16.92 36.04
C GLU A 422 -13.84 17.38 35.07
N PHE A 423 -14.16 18.20 34.06
CA PHE A 423 -13.14 18.75 33.17
C PHE A 423 -12.19 19.68 33.90
N LYS A 424 -10.89 19.59 33.56
CA LYS A 424 -9.93 20.63 33.91
C LYS A 424 -10.24 21.92 33.17
N ALA A 425 -9.97 23.08 33.79
CA ALA A 425 -10.34 24.40 33.27
C ALA A 425 -9.89 24.68 31.83
N ASN A 426 -8.77 24.09 31.39
CA ASN A 426 -8.20 24.29 30.05
C ASN A 426 -8.69 23.28 28.99
N GLN A 427 -9.59 22.36 29.36
CA GLN A 427 -10.07 21.28 28.47
C GLN A 427 -11.55 21.42 28.11
N ARG A 428 -12.24 22.42 28.67
CA ARG A 428 -13.66 22.66 28.43
C ARG A 428 -13.85 23.60 27.23
N PRO A 429 -14.93 23.45 26.43
CA PRO A 429 -15.27 24.39 25.38
C PRO A 429 -15.38 25.82 25.92
N ASP A 430 -14.83 26.78 25.17
CA ASP A 430 -14.91 28.19 25.52
C ASP A 430 -16.33 28.71 25.30
N VAL A 431 -17.03 28.98 26.40
CA VAL A 431 -18.41 29.46 26.43
C VAL A 431 -18.55 30.83 25.76
N SER A 432 -17.48 31.63 25.70
CA SER A 432 -17.51 32.92 25.00
C SER A 432 -17.64 32.76 23.48
N ILE A 433 -17.14 31.65 22.94
CA ILE A 433 -17.21 31.31 21.51
C ILE A 433 -18.47 30.46 21.25
N TYR A 434 -18.80 29.55 22.16
CA TYR A 434 -19.92 28.62 22.04
C TYR A 434 -20.87 28.77 23.24
N PRO A 435 -21.84 29.70 23.19
CA PRO A 435 -22.75 29.95 24.31
C PRO A 435 -23.65 28.74 24.63
N GLU A 436 -23.95 27.90 23.64
CA GLU A 436 -24.73 26.66 23.79
C GLU A 436 -24.02 25.61 24.68
N ALA A 437 -22.69 25.68 24.77
CA ALA A 437 -21.90 24.78 25.60
C ALA A 437 -22.14 24.98 27.12
N ALA A 438 -22.73 26.12 27.53
CA ALA A 438 -23.07 26.39 28.92
C ALA A 438 -24.20 25.50 29.45
N ASN A 439 -25.10 25.04 28.58
CA ASN A 439 -26.28 24.27 28.96
C ASN A 439 -26.02 22.76 29.05
N VAL A 440 -24.84 22.29 28.65
CA VAL A 440 -24.48 20.87 28.62
C VAL A 440 -23.92 20.46 29.98
N THR A 441 -24.64 19.57 30.67
CA THR A 441 -24.24 19.00 31.96
C THR A 441 -23.46 17.69 31.82
N GLN A 442 -23.75 16.91 30.79
CA GLN A 442 -23.19 15.58 30.54
C GLN A 442 -22.85 15.43 29.06
N CYS A 443 -21.70 14.81 28.77
CA CYS A 443 -21.31 14.41 27.43
C CYS A 443 -20.97 12.91 27.40
N MET A 444 -21.09 12.28 26.24
CA MET A 444 -20.75 10.88 26.03
C MET A 444 -19.38 10.78 25.36
N TYR A 445 -18.64 9.73 25.67
CA TYR A 445 -17.40 9.40 24.98
C TYR A 445 -17.30 7.89 24.79
N GLU A 446 -16.54 7.46 23.80
CA GLU A 446 -16.34 6.04 23.54
C GLU A 446 -15.29 5.48 24.52
N LEU A 447 -15.66 4.42 25.25
CA LEU A 447 -14.73 3.72 26.14
C LEU A 447 -14.15 2.51 25.40
N ILE A 448 -12.86 2.54 25.08
CA ILE A 448 -12.19 1.40 24.46
C ILE A 448 -12.06 0.28 25.52
N MET A 449 -12.93 -0.73 25.44
CA MET A 449 -13.02 -1.82 26.44
C MET A 449 -11.86 -2.83 26.45
N PHE A 450 -10.83 -2.64 25.63
CA PHE A 450 -9.71 -3.60 25.52
C PHE A 450 -8.58 -3.41 26.53
N VAL A 451 -8.67 -2.44 27.45
CA VAL A 451 -7.55 -2.05 28.33
C VAL A 451 -7.84 -2.28 29.84
N TYR A 452 -8.89 -3.01 30.20
CA TYR A 452 -9.13 -3.41 31.60
C TYR A 452 -9.29 -4.92 31.78
#